data_AF-A0A917U562-F1
#
_entry.id   AF-A0A917U562-F1
#
_cell.length_a   1.000
_cell.length_b   1.000
_cell.length_c   1.000
_cell.angle_alpha   90.00
_cell.angle_beta   90.00
_cell.angle_gamma   90.00
#
_symmetry.space_group_name_H-M   'P 1'
#
loop_
_entity.id
_entity.type
_entity.pdbx_description
1 polymer ?
#
loop_
_entity_poly.entity_id
_entity_poly.type
_entity_poly.pdbx_seq_one_letter_code
_entity_poly.pdbx_strand_id
1 'polypeptide(L)'
;MTSHLAQLNVGRLLATKGDPRVAAFFGDLDRINAIADASPGFVWRLVDDGGADATSLRPFGPDVLVNLSVWESLDALREFTFRSPHLEVLRRRREWFEPYGDVSAVLWWLPAGHIPTPTEAGERLDLLRRNGSTPDAFSFRDPFPAPITAG
;
A
#
# COMPACT_ATOMS: atom_id res chain seq x y z
N MET A 1 9.63 2.29 -22.50
CA MET A 1 8.31 1.94 -21.94
C MET A 1 8.08 2.81 -20.71
N THR A 2 6.85 3.27 -20.48
CA THR A 2 6.52 4.02 -19.26
C THR A 2 6.44 3.07 -18.06
N SER A 3 6.84 3.53 -16.88
CA SER A 3 6.77 2.76 -15.63
C SER A 3 5.80 3.41 -14.66
N HIS A 4 5.08 2.58 -13.91
CA HIS A 4 4.28 3.00 -12.76
C HIS A 4 4.91 2.47 -11.47
N LEU A 5 4.49 3.02 -10.34
CA LEU A 5 4.94 2.64 -9.01
C LEU A 5 3.85 1.83 -8.30
N ALA A 6 4.16 0.60 -7.91
CA ALA A 6 3.33 -0.13 -6.96
C ALA A 6 3.76 0.13 -5.52
N GLN A 7 2.78 0.02 -4.63
CA GLN A 7 2.94 0.18 -3.20
C GLN A 7 2.09 -0.86 -2.48
N LEU A 8 2.71 -1.63 -1.58
CA LEU A 8 2.03 -2.51 -0.64
C LEU A 8 2.22 -1.96 0.78
N ASN A 9 1.14 -1.96 1.57
CA ASN A 9 1.17 -1.88 3.03
C ASN A 9 0.51 -3.13 3.61
N VAL A 10 1.09 -3.64 4.70
CA VAL A 10 0.53 -4.72 5.51
C VAL A 10 0.45 -4.29 6.97
N GLY A 11 -0.68 -4.57 7.62
CA GLY A 11 -0.90 -4.21 9.02
C GLY A 11 -1.67 -5.30 9.74
N ARG A 12 -1.13 -5.80 10.85
CA ARG A 12 -1.86 -6.71 11.74
C ARG A 12 -2.82 -5.91 12.59
N LEU A 13 -4.12 -6.20 12.50
CA LEU A 13 -5.13 -5.55 13.33
C LEU A 13 -4.96 -5.92 14.80
N LEU A 14 -5.19 -4.94 15.69
CA LEU A 14 -5.25 -5.16 17.14
C LEU A 14 -6.49 -5.96 17.59
N ALA A 15 -7.52 -5.97 16.75
CA ALA A 15 -8.79 -6.63 17.02
C ALA A 15 -9.52 -6.99 15.72
N THR A 16 -10.46 -7.92 15.80
CA THR A 16 -11.29 -8.31 14.66
C THR A 16 -12.19 -7.17 14.19
N LYS A 17 -12.59 -7.19 12.91
CA LYS A 17 -13.55 -6.23 12.34
C LYS A 17 -14.85 -6.27 13.16
N GLY A 18 -15.30 -5.10 13.62
CA GLY A 18 -16.47 -4.93 14.48
C GLY A 18 -16.15 -4.63 15.95
N ASP A 19 -14.90 -4.84 16.40
CA ASP A 19 -14.48 -4.42 17.74
C ASP A 19 -14.35 -2.88 17.82
N PRO A 20 -14.83 -2.24 18.90
CA PRO A 20 -14.74 -0.78 19.09
C PRO A 20 -13.33 -0.21 18.94
N ARG A 21 -12.29 -1.00 19.26
CA ARG A 21 -10.88 -0.58 19.15
C ARG A 21 -10.47 -0.25 17.71
N VAL A 22 -11.03 -0.95 16.72
CA VAL A 22 -10.70 -0.76 15.29
C VAL A 22 -11.81 -0.06 14.50
N ALA A 23 -12.95 0.24 15.14
CA ALA A 23 -14.12 0.83 14.48
C ALA A 23 -13.80 2.16 13.78
N ALA A 24 -12.98 3.01 14.39
CA ALA A 24 -12.60 4.30 13.80
C ALA A 24 -11.80 4.15 12.49
N PHE A 25 -10.97 3.11 12.36
CA PHE A 25 -10.26 2.84 11.11
C PHE A 25 -11.24 2.45 9.99
N PHE A 26 -12.14 1.51 10.25
CA PHE A 26 -13.12 1.08 9.26
C PHE A 26 -14.12 2.19 8.90
N GLY A 27 -14.49 3.05 9.86
CA GLY A 27 -15.37 4.19 9.61
C GLY A 27 -14.75 5.27 8.72
N ASP A 28 -13.43 5.34 8.60
CA ASP A 28 -12.72 6.30 7.74
C ASP A 28 -12.27 5.70 6.40
N LEU A 29 -12.36 4.37 6.25
CA LEU A 29 -11.79 3.63 5.13
C LEU A 29 -12.33 4.09 3.77
N ASP A 30 -13.65 4.20 3.63
CA ASP A 30 -14.29 4.61 2.37
C ASP A 30 -13.88 6.02 1.97
N ARG A 31 -13.79 6.94 2.94
CA ARG A 31 -13.36 8.33 2.69
C ARG A 31 -11.92 8.37 2.19
N ILE A 32 -11.02 7.60 2.80
CA ILE A 32 -9.62 7.54 2.39
C ILE A 32 -9.46 6.88 1.03
N ASN A 33 -10.19 5.80 0.76
CA ASN A 33 -10.21 5.16 -0.57
C ASN A 33 -10.71 6.13 -1.65
N ALA A 34 -11.78 6.89 -1.39
CA ALA A 34 -12.29 7.89 -2.32
C ALA A 34 -11.28 9.03 -2.58
N ILE A 35 -10.52 9.44 -1.56
CA ILE A 35 -9.45 10.43 -1.72
C ILE A 35 -8.33 9.85 -2.59
N ALA A 36 -7.94 8.58 -2.41
CA ALA A 36 -6.96 7.93 -3.27
C ALA A 36 -7.46 7.88 -4.72
N ASP A 37 -8.69 7.41 -4.93
CA ASP A 37 -9.31 7.25 -6.26
C ASP A 37 -9.42 8.57 -7.03
N ALA A 38 -9.54 9.71 -6.33
CA ALA A 38 -9.59 11.05 -6.92
C ALA A 38 -8.23 11.76 -6.96
N SER A 39 -7.16 11.17 -6.42
CA SER A 39 -5.85 11.81 -6.35
C SER A 39 -5.16 11.83 -7.73
N PRO A 40 -4.55 12.96 -8.14
CA PRO A 40 -3.77 13.01 -9.36
C PRO A 40 -2.66 11.95 -9.39
N GLY A 41 -2.57 11.21 -10.49
CA GLY A 41 -1.59 10.14 -10.66
C GLY A 41 -1.93 8.83 -9.94
N PHE A 42 -3.12 8.69 -9.35
CA PHE A 42 -3.64 7.38 -8.94
C PHE A 42 -4.03 6.55 -10.16
N VAL A 43 -3.64 5.28 -10.19
CA VAL A 43 -3.89 4.37 -11.33
C VAL A 43 -4.85 3.25 -10.94
N TRP A 44 -4.61 2.60 -9.80
CA TRP A 44 -5.36 1.42 -9.39
C TRP A 44 -5.17 1.10 -7.91
N ARG A 45 -6.13 0.41 -7.29
CA ARG A 45 -5.97 -0.26 -5.99
C ARG A 45 -6.65 -1.62 -5.97
N LEU A 46 -6.12 -2.49 -5.12
CA LEU A 46 -6.72 -3.79 -4.83
C LEU A 46 -8.06 -3.59 -4.11
N VAL A 47 -9.06 -4.34 -4.59
CA VAL A 47 -10.38 -4.51 -3.99
C VAL A 47 -10.70 -6.00 -3.96
N ASP A 48 -11.57 -6.41 -3.04
CA ASP A 48 -12.16 -7.75 -3.06
C ASP A 48 -13.18 -7.89 -4.21
N ASP A 49 -13.77 -9.08 -4.34
CA ASP A 49 -14.79 -9.36 -5.36
C ASP A 49 -16.05 -8.49 -5.22
N GLY A 50 -16.27 -7.87 -4.05
CA GLY A 50 -17.34 -6.91 -3.80
C GLY A 50 -17.01 -5.49 -4.28
N GLY A 51 -15.75 -5.22 -4.65
CA GLY A 51 -15.31 -4.01 -5.36
C GLY A 51 -15.11 -2.77 -4.50
N ALA A 52 -15.40 -2.82 -3.19
CA ALA A 52 -15.31 -1.65 -2.31
C ALA A 52 -13.90 -1.45 -1.75
N ASP A 53 -13.33 -2.50 -1.14
CA ASP A 53 -12.03 -2.46 -0.46
C ASP A 53 -11.40 -3.86 -0.39
N ALA A 54 -10.14 -3.95 0.03
CA ALA A 54 -9.41 -5.22 0.18
C ALA A 54 -9.55 -5.85 1.58
N THR A 55 -10.43 -5.35 2.46
CA THR A 55 -10.53 -5.76 3.87
C THR A 55 -11.16 -7.12 4.09
N SER A 56 -11.65 -7.78 3.05
CA SER A 56 -12.04 -9.20 3.09
C SER A 56 -10.87 -10.13 2.72
N LEU A 57 -9.82 -9.60 2.08
CA LEU A 57 -8.67 -10.39 1.63
C LEU A 57 -7.66 -10.61 2.77
N ARG A 58 -7.14 -11.83 2.89
CA ARG A 58 -6.16 -12.22 3.93
C ARG A 58 -4.92 -12.95 3.38
N PRO A 59 -4.20 -12.39 2.38
CA PRO A 59 -3.08 -13.10 1.75
C PRO A 59 -1.85 -13.27 2.67
N PHE A 60 -1.75 -12.49 3.77
CA PHE A 60 -0.60 -12.50 4.67
C PHE A 60 -0.93 -12.95 6.11
N GLY A 61 -2.11 -13.54 6.32
CA GLY A 61 -2.59 -14.07 7.60
C GLY A 61 -3.98 -13.56 8.00
N PRO A 62 -4.65 -14.25 8.94
CA PRO A 62 -6.07 -14.03 9.26
C PRO A 62 -6.39 -12.64 9.83
N ASP A 63 -5.43 -12.02 10.52
CA ASP A 63 -5.59 -10.70 11.15
C ASP A 63 -4.82 -9.60 10.41
N VAL A 64 -4.35 -9.87 9.19
CA VAL A 64 -3.52 -8.93 8.42
C VAL A 64 -4.34 -8.27 7.34
N LEU A 65 -4.50 -6.95 7.44
CA LEU A 65 -5.02 -6.14 6.36
C LEU A 65 -3.92 -5.77 5.38
N VAL A 66 -4.34 -5.61 4.13
CA VAL A 66 -3.47 -5.24 3.03
C VAL A 66 -4.05 -4.04 2.32
N ASN A 67 -3.16 -3.15 1.90
CA ASN A 67 -3.46 -2.14 0.90
C ASN A 67 -2.41 -2.27 -0.19
N LEU A 68 -2.87 -2.47 -1.43
CA LEU A 68 -2.02 -2.57 -2.60
C LEU A 68 -2.53 -1.57 -3.63
N SER A 69 -1.67 -0.68 -4.09
CA SER A 69 -2.03 0.40 -5.01
C SER A 69 -0.96 0.64 -6.06
N VAL A 70 -1.35 1.26 -7.17
CA VAL A 70 -0.48 1.65 -8.29
C VAL A 70 -0.67 3.14 -8.57
N TRP A 71 0.46 3.82 -8.81
CA TRP A 71 0.57 5.25 -9.02
C TRP A 71 1.44 5.54 -10.23
N GLU A 72 1.21 6.66 -10.91
CA GLU A 72 2.04 7.09 -12.04
C GLU A 72 3.48 7.42 -11.60
N SER A 73 3.67 7.87 -10.36
CA SER A 73 4.99 8.27 -9.85
C SER A 73 5.08 8.23 -8.32
N LEU A 74 6.32 8.28 -7.82
CA LEU A 74 6.60 8.43 -6.40
C LEU A 74 6.06 9.75 -5.83
N ASP A 75 6.07 10.82 -6.62
CA ASP A 75 5.60 12.13 -6.16
C ASP A 75 4.07 12.17 -6.03
N ALA A 76 3.34 11.55 -6.95
CA ALA A 76 1.88 11.37 -6.83
C ALA A 76 1.51 10.60 -5.55
N LEU A 77 2.19 9.47 -5.32
CA LEU A 77 2.00 8.69 -4.10
C LEU A 77 2.36 9.50 -2.84
N ARG A 78 3.43 10.30 -2.86
CA ARG A 78 3.82 11.16 -1.72
C ARG A 78 2.79 12.23 -1.43
N GLU A 79 2.21 12.84 -2.47
CA GLU A 79 1.16 13.85 -2.33
C GLU A 79 -0.05 13.26 -1.62
N PHE A 80 -0.55 12.11 -2.10
CA PHE A 80 -1.63 11.39 -1.42
C PHE A 80 -1.23 11.01 0.01
N THR A 81 -0.04 10.44 0.21
CA THR A 81 0.36 9.87 1.49
C THR A 81 0.55 10.93 2.57
N PHE A 82 1.16 12.08 2.23
CA PHE A 82 1.65 13.06 3.20
C PHE A 82 0.96 14.42 3.12
N ARG A 83 0.24 14.73 2.04
CA ARG A 83 -0.45 16.02 1.86
C ARG A 83 -1.98 15.88 1.75
N SER A 84 -2.51 14.72 2.09
CA SER A 84 -3.95 14.46 2.19
C SER A 84 -4.36 14.05 3.61
N PRO A 85 -5.67 13.93 3.90
CA PRO A 85 -6.16 13.36 5.15
C PRO A 85 -5.63 11.95 5.50
N HIS A 86 -5.03 11.23 4.54
CA HIS A 86 -4.35 9.97 4.80
C HIS A 86 -3.19 10.11 5.82
N LEU A 87 -2.56 11.29 5.92
CA LEU A 87 -1.52 11.57 6.91
C LEU A 87 -2.02 11.35 8.36
N GLU A 88 -3.27 11.69 8.65
CA GLU A 88 -3.84 11.51 9.99
C GLU A 88 -4.04 10.02 10.31
N VAL A 89 -4.46 9.22 9.33
CA VAL A 89 -4.53 7.76 9.48
C VAL A 89 -3.13 7.18 9.73
N LEU A 90 -2.12 7.65 9.01
CA LEU A 90 -0.74 7.22 9.24
C LEU A 90 -0.25 7.58 10.64
N ARG A 91 -0.54 8.78 11.14
CA ARG A 91 -0.16 9.20 12.51
C ARG A 91 -0.80 8.34 13.58
N ARG A 92 -2.06 7.94 13.36
CA ARG A 92 -2.88 7.17 14.30
C ARG A 92 -2.81 5.66 14.10
N ARG A 93 -2.07 5.17 13.10
CA ARG A 93 -2.00 3.74 12.75
C ARG A 93 -1.76 2.78 13.93
N ARG A 94 -1.01 3.19 14.96
CA ARG A 94 -0.74 2.39 16.16
C ARG A 94 -1.95 2.22 17.09
N GLU A 95 -3.02 2.99 16.89
CA GLU A 95 -4.30 2.80 17.58
C GLU A 95 -5.05 1.56 17.08
N TRP A 96 -4.77 1.11 15.85
CA TRP A 96 -5.53 0.04 15.18
C TRP A 96 -4.67 -1.15 14.76
N PHE A 97 -3.37 -0.92 14.57
CA PHE A 97 -2.45 -1.92 14.04
C PHE A 97 -1.24 -2.15 14.95
N GLU A 98 -0.87 -3.43 15.07
CA GLU A 98 0.42 -3.84 15.60
C GLU A 98 1.51 -3.73 14.53
N PRO A 99 2.77 -3.51 14.94
CA PRO A 99 3.92 -3.68 14.03
C PRO A 99 3.88 -5.07 13.37
N TYR A 100 3.95 -5.11 12.04
CA TYR A 100 4.00 -6.34 11.27
C TYR A 100 5.42 -6.62 10.80
N GLY A 101 6.18 -7.33 11.64
CA GLY A 101 7.62 -7.52 11.45
C GLY A 101 8.39 -6.19 11.40
N ASP A 102 9.60 -6.23 10.83
CA ASP A 102 10.47 -5.04 10.74
C ASP A 102 10.11 -4.11 9.58
N VAL A 103 9.41 -4.65 8.57
CA VAL A 103 8.99 -3.93 7.37
C VAL A 103 7.53 -4.28 7.07
N SER A 104 6.71 -3.23 7.04
CA SER A 104 5.27 -3.28 6.77
C SER A 104 4.85 -2.60 5.48
N ALA A 105 5.80 -2.05 4.72
CA ALA A 105 5.54 -1.35 3.47
C ALA A 105 6.67 -1.59 2.46
N VAL A 106 6.31 -1.76 1.19
CA VAL A 106 7.26 -1.90 0.08
C VAL A 106 6.76 -1.15 -1.15
N LEU A 107 7.70 -0.59 -1.90
CA LEU A 107 7.53 0.09 -3.17
C LEU A 107 8.36 -0.61 -4.25
N TRP A 108 7.87 -0.68 -5.48
CA TRP A 108 8.64 -1.16 -6.63
C TRP A 108 8.09 -0.59 -7.92
N TRP A 109 8.96 -0.44 -8.92
CA TRP A 109 8.56 -0.02 -10.25
C TRP A 109 8.06 -1.21 -11.07
N LEU A 110 7.00 -0.99 -11.84
CA LEU A 110 6.41 -1.98 -12.75
C LEU A 110 6.12 -1.34 -14.13
N PRO A 111 6.04 -2.14 -15.21
CA PRO A 111 5.63 -1.63 -16.51
C PRO A 111 4.23 -1.00 -16.44
N ALA A 112 4.04 0.17 -17.07
CA ALA A 112 2.71 0.78 -17.12
C ALA A 112 1.68 -0.18 -17.72
N GLY A 113 0.51 -0.27 -17.08
CA GLY A 113 -0.55 -1.21 -17.43
C GLY A 113 -0.47 -2.58 -16.75
N HIS A 114 0.64 -2.90 -16.07
CA HIS A 114 0.72 -4.10 -15.23
C HIS A 114 -0.04 -3.90 -13.91
N ILE A 115 -0.89 -4.87 -13.55
CA ILE A 115 -1.64 -4.86 -12.29
C ILE A 115 -0.99 -5.90 -11.37
N PRO A 116 -0.39 -5.48 -10.23
CA PRO A 116 0.29 -6.40 -9.33
C PRO A 116 -0.69 -7.30 -8.59
N THR A 117 -0.29 -8.54 -8.36
CA THR A 117 -1.06 -9.49 -7.53
C THR A 117 -0.63 -9.42 -6.07
N PRO A 118 -1.47 -9.85 -5.11
CA PRO A 118 -1.04 -9.98 -3.72
C PRO A 118 0.18 -10.90 -3.54
N THR A 119 0.30 -11.95 -4.35
CA THR A 119 1.46 -12.86 -4.35
C THR A 119 2.73 -12.12 -4.76
N GLU A 120 2.72 -11.41 -5.89
CA GLU A 120 3.85 -10.57 -6.34
C GLU A 120 4.24 -9.55 -5.27
N ALA A 121 3.25 -8.87 -4.69
CA ALA A 121 3.48 -7.88 -3.64
C ALA A 121 4.14 -8.49 -2.40
N GLY A 122 3.77 -9.73 -2.03
CA GLY A 122 4.41 -10.50 -0.97
C GLY A 122 5.87 -10.81 -1.26
N GLU A 123 6.18 -11.26 -2.48
CA GLU A 123 7.55 -11.54 -2.92
C GLU A 123 8.43 -10.29 -2.84
N ARG A 124 7.90 -9.12 -3.23
CA ARG A 124 8.59 -7.82 -3.12
C ARG A 124 8.84 -7.43 -1.67
N LEU A 125 7.84 -7.62 -0.80
CA LEU A 125 7.99 -7.34 0.63
C LEU A 125 9.08 -8.22 1.25
N ASP A 126 9.10 -9.50 0.91
CA ASP A 126 10.13 -10.42 1.41
C ASP A 126 11.51 -10.11 0.82
N LEU A 127 11.60 -9.65 -0.42
CA LEU A 127 12.85 -9.17 -1.01
C LEU A 127 13.42 -7.99 -0.22
N LEU A 128 12.58 -6.99 0.09
CA LEU A 128 12.97 -5.83 0.91
C LEU A 128 13.42 -6.26 2.32
N ARG A 129 12.74 -7.23 2.95
CA ARG A 129 13.12 -7.75 4.27
C ARG A 129 14.48 -8.43 4.25
N ARG A 130 14.78 -9.23 3.22
CA ARG A 130 16.03 -9.98 3.13
C ARG A 130 17.23 -9.11 2.77
N ASN A 131 17.02 -8.16 1.84
CA ASN A 131 18.14 -7.48 1.18
C ASN A 131 18.24 -5.99 1.55
N GLY A 132 17.27 -5.44 2.25
CA GLY A 132 17.10 -3.98 2.33
C GLY A 132 16.63 -3.40 1.01
N SER A 133 16.66 -2.08 0.89
CA SER A 133 16.18 -1.40 -0.31
C SER A 133 17.07 -1.70 -1.52
N THR A 134 16.44 -2.07 -2.62
CA THR A 134 17.06 -2.33 -3.93
C THR A 134 16.14 -1.77 -5.03
N PRO A 135 16.61 -1.62 -6.28
CA PRO A 135 15.74 -1.20 -7.39
C PRO A 135 14.49 -2.07 -7.57
N ASP A 136 14.59 -3.35 -7.20
CA ASP A 136 13.50 -4.33 -7.31
C ASP A 136 12.48 -4.25 -6.16
N ALA A 137 12.85 -3.71 -5.00
CA ALA A 137 11.97 -3.53 -3.85
C ALA A 137 12.61 -2.55 -2.86
N PHE A 138 11.92 -1.44 -2.56
CA PHE A 138 12.45 -0.37 -1.74
C PHE A 138 11.39 0.28 -0.84
N SER A 139 11.80 1.22 0.00
CA SER A 139 10.93 1.93 0.94
C SER A 139 10.89 3.43 0.64
N PHE A 140 9.92 4.16 1.20
CA PHE A 140 9.89 5.63 1.11
C PHE A 140 11.17 6.31 1.62
N ARG A 141 11.88 5.68 2.57
CA ARG A 141 13.09 6.24 3.19
C ARG A 141 14.28 6.22 2.22
N ASP A 142 14.29 5.26 1.30
CA ASP A 142 15.40 5.04 0.38
C ASP A 142 14.83 4.70 -1.01
N PRO A 143 14.33 5.73 -1.73
CA PRO A 143 13.65 5.54 -3.00
C PRO A 143 14.62 5.35 -4.17
N PHE A 144 14.19 4.59 -5.17
CA PHE A 144 14.90 4.44 -6.44
C PHE A 144 14.17 5.18 -7.57
N PRO A 145 14.89 5.75 -8.56
CA PRO A 145 14.26 6.36 -9.73
C PRO A 145 13.57 5.29 -10.60
N ALA A 146 12.57 5.71 -11.36
CA ALA A 146 11.94 4.83 -12.34
C ALA A 146 12.99 4.32 -13.35
N PRO A 147 12.93 3.05 -13.79
CA PRO A 147 13.83 2.52 -14.78
C PRO A 147 13.73 3.34 -16.07
N ILE A 148 14.86 3.88 -16.52
CA ILE A 148 14.93 4.51 -17.83
C ILE A 148 15.02 3.38 -18.85
N THR A 149 13.92 3.01 -19.49
CA THR A 149 14.04 2.13 -20.67
C THR A 149 14.56 2.99 -21.82
N ALA A 150 15.85 2.84 -22.14
CA ALA A 150 16.36 3.32 -23.42
C ALA A 150 15.50 2.71 -24.54
N GLY A 151 14.91 3.57 -25.37
CA GLY A 151 14.18 3.15 -26.56
C GLY A 151 15.09 2.58 -27.63
#